data_AF-A0A2W4KVM8-F1
#
_entry.id   AF-A0A2W4KVM8-F1
#
_cell.length_a   1.000
_cell.length_b   1.000
_cell.length_c   1.000
_cell.angle_alpha   90.00
_cell.angle_beta   90.00
_cell.angle_gamma   90.00
#
_symmetry.space_group_name_H-M   'P 1'
#
loop_
_entity.id
_entity.type
_entity.pdbx_description
1 polymer ?
#
loop_
_entity_poly.entity_id
_entity_poly.type
_entity_poly.pdbx_seq_one_letter_code
_entity_poly.pdbx_strand_id
1 'polypeptide(L)'
;MDAVYFSPILIVALLALLASGIWIAIALAGVAIIAMLLVEAPIDLVMPSSIWSSVSSWSLTALPLFIWMGEILFRTRLADDLFHGLAPWVHGVQGVLLPGTVIVCGIFG
;
A
#
# COMPACT_ATOMS: atom_id res chain seq x y z
N MET A 1 -29.88 15.81 -6.70
CA MET A 1 -29.59 16.76 -5.59
C MET A 1 -28.35 16.34 -4.77
N ASP A 2 -27.11 16.17 -5.22
CA ASP A 2 -26.48 15.83 -6.52
C ASP A 2 -25.09 15.18 -6.24
N ALA A 3 -24.35 15.67 -5.24
CA ALA A 3 -23.14 15.04 -4.68
C ALA A 3 -22.67 15.83 -3.44
N VAL A 4 -22.92 17.14 -3.47
CA VAL A 4 -22.51 18.13 -2.48
C VAL A 4 -23.07 17.83 -1.07
N TYR A 5 -24.25 17.23 -0.96
CA TYR A 5 -24.84 16.85 0.34
C TYR A 5 -24.26 15.54 0.90
N PHE A 6 -23.86 14.61 0.03
CA PHE A 6 -23.30 13.32 0.45
C PHE A 6 -21.83 13.45 0.90
N SER A 7 -21.02 14.28 0.23
CA SER A 7 -19.61 14.53 0.59
C SER A 7 -19.38 14.86 2.07
N PRO A 8 -20.03 15.86 2.69
CA PRO A 8 -19.78 16.19 4.09
C PRO A 8 -20.21 15.06 5.04
N ILE A 9 -21.29 14.35 4.72
CA ILE A 9 -21.75 13.19 5.50
C ILE A 9 -20.70 12.06 5.48
N LEU A 10 -20.14 11.77 4.32
CA LEU A 10 -19.13 10.71 4.18
C LEU A 10 -17.80 11.11 4.85
N ILE A 11 -17.41 12.38 4.76
CA ILE A 11 -16.21 12.89 5.45
C ILE A 11 -16.38 12.79 6.97
N VAL A 12 -17.52 13.21 7.52
CA VAL A 12 -17.79 13.11 8.95
C VAL A 12 -17.84 11.65 9.40
N ALA A 13 -18.48 10.77 8.64
CA ALA A 13 -18.47 9.33 8.92
C ALA A 13 -17.04 8.78 8.94
N LEU A 14 -16.22 9.09 7.94
CA LEU A 14 -14.83 8.63 7.86
C LEU A 14 -13.99 9.13 9.04
N LEU A 15 -14.11 10.40 9.40
CA LEU A 15 -13.40 10.97 10.55
C LEU A 15 -13.86 10.34 11.87
N ALA A 16 -15.16 10.06 12.02
CA ALA A 16 -15.69 9.37 13.20
C ALA A 16 -15.15 7.93 13.33
N LEU A 17 -15.09 7.18 12.22
CA LEU A 17 -14.52 5.83 12.22
C LEU A 17 -13.00 5.86 12.48
N LEU A 18 -12.25 6.82 11.92
CA LEU A 18 -10.82 6.96 12.23
C LEU A 18 -10.59 7.37 13.70
N ALA A 19 -11.41 8.28 14.23
CA ALA A 19 -11.33 8.71 15.63
C ALA A 19 -11.62 7.56 16.62
N SER A 20 -12.37 6.55 16.20
CA SER A 20 -12.62 5.35 17.00
C SER A 20 -11.40 4.41 17.13
N GLY A 21 -10.30 4.70 16.43
CA GLY A 21 -9.07 3.89 16.48
C GLY A 21 -9.14 2.56 15.73
N ILE A 22 -10.20 2.36 14.93
CA ILE A 22 -10.36 1.18 14.07
C ILE A 22 -9.34 1.22 12.92
N TRP A 23 -8.91 0.04 12.47
CA TRP A 23 -8.01 -0.11 11.35
C TRP A 23 -8.53 0.59 10.08
N ILE A 24 -7.65 1.32 9.38
CA ILE A 24 -8.01 2.21 8.24
C ILE A 24 -8.83 1.49 7.16
N ALA A 25 -8.50 0.22 6.86
CA ALA A 25 -9.18 -0.54 5.83
C ALA A 25 -10.63 -0.85 6.20
N ILE A 26 -10.90 -1.15 7.47
CA ILE A 26 -12.26 -1.38 7.99
C ILE A 26 -13.04 -0.06 7.99
N ALA A 27 -12.39 1.04 8.34
CA ALA A 27 -13.00 2.36 8.30
C ALA A 27 -13.45 2.74 6.88
N LEU A 28 -12.57 2.57 5.90
CA LEU A 28 -12.87 2.83 4.48
C LEU A 28 -13.98 1.90 3.95
N ALA A 29 -13.95 0.62 4.31
CA ALA A 29 -15.01 -0.33 3.94
C ALA A 29 -16.37 0.08 4.52
N GLY A 30 -16.41 0.48 5.79
CA GLY A 30 -17.63 0.97 6.44
C GLY A 30 -18.20 2.22 5.77
N VAL A 31 -17.34 3.19 5.44
CA VAL A 31 -17.75 4.42 4.71
C VAL A 31 -18.26 4.08 3.29
N ALA A 32 -17.65 3.12 2.60
CA ALA A 32 -18.11 2.66 1.29
C ALA A 32 -19.51 2.04 1.36
N ILE A 33 -19.81 1.25 2.39
CA ILE A 33 -21.16 0.69 2.62
C ILE A 33 -22.17 1.82 2.87
N ILE A 34 -21.83 2.78 3.74
CA ILE A 34 -22.68 3.93 4.04
C ILE A 34 -22.97 4.74 2.77
N ALA A 35 -21.94 4.98 1.94
CA ALA A 35 -22.09 5.67 0.66
C ALA A 35 -23.03 4.93 -0.31
N MET A 36 -22.92 3.60 -0.41
CA MET A 36 -23.80 2.83 -1.29
C MET A 36 -25.26 2.79 -0.80
N LEU A 37 -25.48 2.76 0.51
CA LEU A 37 -26.83 2.85 1.09
C LEU A 37 -27.48 4.21 0.80
N LEU A 38 -26.71 5.30 0.87
CA LEU A 38 -27.19 6.66 0.59
C LEU A 38 -27.57 6.88 -0.88
N VAL A 39 -26.96 6.13 -1.80
CA VAL A 39 -27.19 6.22 -3.25
C VAL A 39 -28.19 5.14 -3.73
N GLU A 40 -28.73 4.32 -2.83
CA GLU A 40 -29.62 3.19 -3.15
C GLU A 40 -29.02 2.24 -4.20
N ALA A 41 -27.68 2.15 -4.23
CA ALA A 41 -26.97 1.32 -5.18
C ALA A 41 -27.06 -0.16 -4.76
N PRO A 42 -27.13 -1.11 -5.72
CA PRO A 42 -27.15 -2.53 -5.41
C PRO A 42 -25.81 -2.99 -4.83
N ILE A 43 -25.74 -3.05 -3.50
CA ILE A 43 -24.54 -3.42 -2.73
C ILE A 43 -24.04 -4.81 -3.13
N ASP A 44 -24.96 -5.75 -3.32
CA ASP A 44 -24.66 -7.16 -3.62
C ASP A 44 -23.89 -7.36 -4.93
N LEU A 45 -24.14 -6.53 -5.95
CA LEU A 45 -23.43 -6.64 -7.23
C LEU A 45 -22.16 -5.80 -7.28
N VAL A 46 -22.15 -4.61 -6.66
CA VAL A 46 -21.06 -3.64 -6.86
C VAL A 46 -19.90 -3.84 -5.88
N MET A 47 -20.18 -4.18 -4.62
CA MET A 47 -19.12 -4.38 -3.60
C MET A 47 -18.16 -5.52 -3.97
N PRO A 48 -18.63 -6.72 -4.34
CA PRO A 48 -17.72 -7.84 -4.62
C PRO A 48 -16.77 -7.53 -5.79
N SER A 49 -17.27 -6.91 -6.85
CA SER A 49 -16.48 -6.53 -8.03
C SER A 49 -15.40 -5.49 -7.70
N SER A 50 -15.72 -4.51 -6.86
CA SER A 50 -14.81 -3.43 -6.47
C SER A 50 -13.72 -3.92 -5.51
N ILE A 51 -14.08 -4.79 -4.56
CA ILE A 51 -13.15 -5.45 -3.65
C ILE A 51 -12.21 -6.37 -4.45
N TRP A 52 -12.77 -7.19 -5.35
CA TRP A 52 -11.97 -8.06 -6.21
C TRP A 52 -11.00 -7.27 -7.08
N SER A 53 -11.43 -6.17 -7.68
CA SER A 53 -10.57 -5.27 -8.47
C SER A 53 -9.42 -4.70 -7.62
N SER A 54 -9.69 -4.33 -6.37
CA SER A 54 -8.68 -3.76 -5.45
C SER A 54 -7.62 -4.79 -5.05
N VAL A 55 -8.04 -6.03 -4.80
CA VAL A 55 -7.14 -7.13 -4.39
C VAL A 55 -6.44 -7.79 -5.59
N SER A 56 -7.07 -7.79 -6.76
CA SER A 56 -6.46 -8.20 -8.03
C SER A 56 -5.56 -7.11 -8.63
N SER A 57 -5.12 -6.14 -7.83
CA SER A 57 -4.18 -5.12 -8.30
C SER A 57 -2.81 -5.73 -8.56
N TRP A 58 -2.20 -5.31 -9.65
CA TRP A 58 -0.87 -5.74 -10.10
C TRP A 58 0.24 -5.48 -9.05
N SER A 59 -0.04 -4.63 -8.07
CA SER A 59 0.85 -4.33 -6.94
C SER A 59 0.92 -5.52 -5.95
N LEU A 60 -0.19 -6.22 -5.70
CA LEU A 60 -0.20 -7.40 -4.83
C LEU A 60 0.52 -8.59 -5.45
N THR A 61 0.59 -8.69 -6.78
CA THR A 61 1.42 -9.68 -7.49
C THR A 61 2.92 -9.35 -7.45
N ALA A 62 3.31 -8.10 -7.20
CA ALA A 62 4.72 -7.75 -7.00
C ALA A 62 5.27 -8.31 -5.68
N LEU A 63 4.44 -8.45 -4.65
CA LEU A 63 4.80 -8.98 -3.33
C LEU A 63 5.33 -10.44 -3.39
N PRO A 64 4.63 -11.42 -4.00
CA PRO A 64 5.14 -12.78 -4.15
C PRO A 64 6.34 -12.86 -5.09
N LEU A 65 6.40 -12.05 -6.15
CA LEU A 65 7.57 -11.97 -7.03
C LEU A 65 8.80 -11.42 -6.29
N PHE A 66 8.61 -10.45 -5.41
CA PHE A 66 9.66 -9.91 -4.55
C PHE A 66 10.18 -10.97 -3.57
N ILE A 67 9.29 -11.71 -2.92
CA ILE A 67 9.67 -12.83 -2.04
C ILE A 67 10.44 -13.90 -2.83
N TRP A 68 9.97 -14.24 -4.03
CA TRP A 68 10.59 -15.23 -4.88
C TRP A 68 11.99 -14.81 -5.36
N MET A 69 12.14 -13.56 -5.81
CA MET A 69 13.44 -12.98 -6.14
C MET A 69 14.39 -12.99 -4.93
N GLY A 70 13.87 -12.66 -3.75
CA GLY A 70 14.63 -12.70 -2.49
C GLY A 70 15.17 -14.09 -2.17
N GLU A 71 14.34 -15.12 -2.29
CA GLU A 71 14.76 -16.52 -2.08
C GLU A 71 15.83 -16.96 -3.10
N ILE A 72 15.72 -16.55 -4.37
CA ILE A 72 16.73 -16.84 -5.40
C ILE A 72 18.06 -16.16 -5.07
N LEU A 73 18.01 -14.88 -4.71
CA LEU A 73 19.21 -14.10 -4.35
C LEU A 73 19.92 -14.70 -3.13
N PHE A 74 19.15 -15.22 -2.17
CA PHE A 74 19.67 -15.88 -0.97
C PHE A 74 20.27 -17.26 -1.29
N ARG A 75 19.60 -18.07 -2.12
CA ARG A 75 20.10 -19.41 -2.49
C ARG A 75 21.31 -19.40 -3.41
N THR A 76 21.43 -18.40 -4.27
CA THR A 76 22.52 -18.30 -5.25
C THR A 76 23.80 -17.70 -4.67
N ARG A 77 23.80 -17.24 -3.40
CA ARG A 77 24.89 -16.44 -2.79
C ARG A 77 25.29 -15.21 -3.62
N LEU A 78 24.45 -14.82 -4.57
CA LEU A 78 24.70 -13.71 -5.49
C LEU A 78 24.71 -12.38 -4.73
N ALA A 79 24.01 -12.31 -3.59
CA ALA A 79 24.19 -11.22 -2.62
C ALA A 79 25.64 -11.13 -2.08
N ASP A 80 26.25 -12.25 -1.70
CA ASP A 80 27.60 -12.30 -1.13
C ASP A 80 28.67 -11.90 -2.17
N ASP A 81 28.49 -12.37 -3.41
CA ASP A 81 29.33 -11.99 -4.55
C ASP A 81 29.17 -10.51 -4.92
N LEU A 82 27.94 -9.98 -4.87
CA LEU A 82 27.68 -8.55 -5.05
C LEU A 82 28.30 -7.72 -3.93
N PHE A 83 28.26 -8.17 -2.67
CA PHE A 83 28.89 -7.47 -1.54
C PHE A 83 30.42 -7.48 -1.64
N HIS A 84 31.04 -8.61 -2.02
CA HIS A 84 32.48 -8.67 -2.30
C HIS A 84 32.88 -7.79 -3.50
N GLY A 85 32.04 -7.72 -4.54
CA GLY A 85 32.24 -6.85 -5.69
C GLY A 85 32.00 -5.36 -5.40
N LEU A 86 31.08 -5.02 -4.49
CA LEU A 86 30.81 -3.66 -4.03
C LEU A 86 31.81 -3.18 -2.97
N ALA A 87 32.47 -4.09 -2.24
CA ALA A 87 33.45 -3.77 -1.23
C ALA A 87 34.43 -2.67 -1.69
N PRO A 88 35.14 -2.78 -2.85
CA PRO A 88 36.05 -1.73 -3.34
C PRO A 88 35.40 -0.34 -3.51
N TRP A 89 34.11 -0.26 -3.83
CA TRP A 89 33.37 0.99 -3.96
C TRP A 89 32.88 1.55 -2.60
N VAL A 90 32.49 0.66 -1.67
CA VAL A 90 31.97 1.03 -0.34
C VAL A 90 33.07 1.49 0.62
N HIS A 91 34.32 1.07 0.42
CA HIS A 91 35.45 1.56 1.23
C HIS A 91 35.62 3.10 1.18
N GLY A 92 35.08 3.78 0.16
CA GLY A 92 35.09 5.24 0.04
C GLY A 92 33.97 5.98 0.80
N VAL A 93 32.96 5.30 1.32
CA VAL A 93 31.72 5.90 1.87
C VAL A 93 31.56 5.58 3.36
N GLN A 94 32.63 5.78 4.15
CA GLN A 94 32.61 5.63 5.61
C GLN A 94 31.96 6.84 6.32
N GLY A 95 30.68 7.17 6.06
CA GLY A 95 30.11 8.36 6.72
C GLY A 95 28.61 8.66 6.68
N VAL A 96 27.74 7.94 5.97
CA VAL A 96 26.29 8.25 5.96
C VAL A 96 25.46 6.97 6.08
N LEU A 97 25.51 6.38 7.27
CA LEU A 97 24.54 5.37 7.68
C LEU A 97 23.31 6.11 8.22
N LEU A 98 22.11 5.66 7.83
CA LEU A 98 20.75 6.04 8.24
C LEU A 98 19.84 6.79 7.22
N PRO A 99 20.22 7.87 6.51
CA PRO A 99 19.24 8.59 5.66
C PRO A 99 19.08 8.07 4.22
N GLY A 100 20.05 7.32 3.67
CA GLY A 100 20.11 7.04 2.23
C GLY A 100 18.88 6.31 1.67
N THR A 101 18.31 5.35 2.42
CA THR A 101 17.12 4.61 2.01
C THR A 101 15.85 5.47 2.05
N VAL A 102 15.72 6.35 3.04
CA VAL A 102 14.58 7.27 3.17
C VAL A 102 14.61 8.34 2.08
N ILE A 103 15.79 8.87 1.74
CA ILE A 103 15.95 9.86 0.66
C ILE A 103 15.63 9.24 -0.70
N VAL A 104 16.11 8.02 -0.97
CA VAL A 104 15.81 7.31 -2.22
C VAL A 104 14.32 7.00 -2.32
N CYS A 105 13.68 6.55 -1.23
CA CYS A 105 12.25 6.26 -1.21
C CYS A 105 11.40 7.54 -1.35
N GLY A 106 11.88 8.69 -0.86
CA GLY A 106 11.22 9.99 -1.02
C GLY A 106 11.36 10.62 -2.42
N ILE A 107 12.32 10.17 -3.22
CA ILE A 107 12.52 10.66 -4.60
C ILE A 107 11.73 9.82 -5.63
N PHE A 108 11.49 8.54 -5.34
CA PHE A 108 10.82 7.59 -6.25
C PHE A 108 9.34 7.29 -5.92
N GLY A 109 8.87 7.67 -4.73
CA GLY A 109 7.48 7.48 -4.29
C GLY A 109 6.49 8.44 -4.93
#